data_AF-A0AAV3XRB1-F1
#
_entry.id   AF-A0AAV3XRB1-F1
#
_cell.length_a   1.000
_cell.length_b   1.000
_cell.length_c   1.000
_cell.angle_alpha   90.00
_cell.angle_beta   90.00
_cell.angle_gamma   90.00
#
_symmetry.space_group_name_H-M   'P 1'
#
loop_
_entity.id
_entity.type
_entity.pdbx_description
1 polymer ?
#
loop_
_entity_poly.entity_id
_entity_poly.type
_entity_poly.pdbx_seq_one_letter_code
_entity_poly.pdbx_strand_id
1 'polypeptide(L)'
;MLAFCKRLGEEIKNLSSVEQEVLIKKLNPILRGFAYYKGVVSKETFGYIHHRIWQYLWRWAKRRHPNKNSKWIRKRYFKTIKGNRWTFACTTSDRRGRDKELVLYQIASTAIERHIKVKGDASPDDPSLREYWEKRHQKLGKTRFDKDTKLFTIAENQGWKCPECGEPLFNGEEIETHHIALVAEGGTDDTENLQHLHKACHKQVHKTQVKTRLK
;
A
#
# COMPACT_ATOMS: atom_id res chain seq x y z
N MET A 1 -2.48 -1.82 -22.54
CA MET A 1 -1.73 -0.63 -22.09
C MET A 1 -2.35 0.70 -22.57
N LEU A 2 -2.49 0.93 -23.88
CA LEU A 2 -2.99 2.21 -24.43
C LEU A 2 -4.40 2.59 -23.94
N ALA A 3 -5.33 1.62 -23.87
CA ALA A 3 -6.67 1.84 -23.35
C ALA A 3 -6.67 2.32 -21.88
N PHE A 4 -5.79 1.77 -21.04
CA PHE A 4 -5.64 2.19 -19.65
C PHE A 4 -5.15 3.65 -19.56
N CYS A 5 -4.12 4.00 -20.32
CA CYS A 5 -3.61 5.38 -20.38
C CYS A 5 -4.66 6.36 -20.93
N LYS A 6 -5.49 5.94 -21.89
CA LYS A 6 -6.57 6.79 -22.43
C LYS A 6 -7.63 7.06 -21.36
N ARG A 7 -8.12 6.01 -20.70
CA ARG A 7 -9.08 6.11 -19.59
C ARG A 7 -8.56 6.97 -18.44
N LEU A 8 -7.28 6.81 -18.05
CA LEU A 8 -6.66 7.67 -17.04
C LEU A 8 -6.61 9.15 -17.47
N GLY A 9 -6.31 9.41 -18.75
CA GLY A 9 -6.34 10.76 -19.30
C GLY A 9 -7.74 11.38 -19.25
N GLU A 10 -8.76 10.61 -19.56
CA GLU A 10 -10.18 11.02 -19.46
C GLU A 10 -10.57 11.31 -18.00
N GLU A 11 -10.19 10.44 -17.06
CA GLU A 11 -10.44 10.65 -15.63
C GLU A 11 -9.80 11.95 -15.13
N ILE A 12 -8.52 12.19 -15.47
CA ILE A 12 -7.82 13.44 -15.11
C ILE A 12 -8.49 14.66 -15.76
N LYS A 13 -8.99 14.52 -16.99
CA LYS A 13 -9.71 15.58 -17.69
C LYS A 13 -11.04 15.90 -17.02
N ASN A 14 -11.81 14.90 -16.59
CA ASN A 14 -13.07 15.08 -15.86
C ASN A 14 -12.83 15.74 -14.50
N LEU A 15 -11.68 15.46 -13.88
CA LEU A 15 -11.21 16.10 -12.65
C LEU A 15 -10.44 17.40 -12.91
N SER A 16 -10.78 18.14 -13.96
CA SER A 16 -10.09 19.38 -14.35
C SER A 16 -10.11 20.46 -13.25
N SER A 17 -11.21 20.56 -12.53
CA SER A 17 -11.47 21.69 -11.62
C SER A 17 -11.16 21.38 -10.16
N VAL A 18 -11.00 20.09 -9.82
CA VAL A 18 -10.79 19.65 -8.43
C VAL A 18 -9.44 20.09 -7.86
N GLU A 19 -9.29 19.98 -6.56
CA GLU A 19 -8.02 20.24 -5.88
C GLU A 19 -7.00 19.14 -6.15
N GLN A 20 -5.71 19.49 -6.02
CA GLN A 20 -4.61 18.54 -6.21
C GLN A 20 -4.74 17.32 -5.30
N GLU A 21 -5.19 17.52 -4.06
CA GLU A 21 -5.40 16.47 -3.08
C GLU A 21 -6.43 15.42 -3.55
N VAL A 22 -7.59 15.89 -4.02
CA VAL A 22 -8.68 15.05 -4.53
C VAL A 22 -8.20 14.22 -5.72
N LEU A 23 -7.46 14.85 -6.64
CA LEU A 23 -6.89 14.17 -7.80
C LEU A 23 -5.94 13.03 -7.38
N ILE A 24 -5.03 13.29 -6.43
CA ILE A 24 -4.11 12.25 -5.94
C ILE A 24 -4.86 11.12 -5.25
N LYS A 25 -5.84 11.43 -4.39
CA LYS A 25 -6.66 10.42 -3.70
C LYS A 25 -7.42 9.53 -4.68
N LYS A 26 -7.90 10.06 -5.80
CA LYS A 26 -8.60 9.28 -6.83
C LYS A 26 -7.65 8.43 -7.68
N LEU A 27 -6.49 8.97 -8.05
CA LEU A 27 -5.53 8.27 -8.92
C LEU A 27 -4.78 7.15 -8.20
N ASN A 28 -4.41 7.34 -6.93
CA ASN A 28 -3.58 6.37 -6.19
C ASN A 28 -4.16 4.95 -6.17
N PRO A 29 -5.45 4.72 -5.85
CA PRO A 29 -6.04 3.38 -5.91
C PRO A 29 -6.01 2.76 -7.31
N ILE A 30 -6.24 3.55 -8.36
CA ILE A 30 -6.24 3.07 -9.76
C ILE A 30 -4.83 2.61 -10.15
N LEU A 31 -3.80 3.40 -9.81
CA LEU A 31 -2.41 3.07 -10.11
C LEU A 31 -1.91 1.86 -9.32
N ARG A 32 -2.28 1.79 -8.03
CA ARG A 32 -1.96 0.62 -7.18
C ARG A 32 -2.65 -0.65 -7.68
N GLY A 33 -3.92 -0.55 -8.08
CA GLY A 33 -4.64 -1.66 -8.69
C GLY A 33 -3.97 -2.16 -9.97
N PHE A 34 -3.50 -1.25 -10.83
CA PHE A 34 -2.76 -1.65 -12.03
C PHE A 34 -1.37 -2.22 -11.69
N ALA A 35 -0.73 -1.77 -10.61
CA ALA A 35 0.54 -2.31 -10.14
C ALA A 35 0.45 -3.79 -9.70
N TYR A 36 -0.75 -4.37 -9.60
CA TYR A 36 -0.95 -5.82 -9.41
C TYR A 36 -0.25 -6.66 -10.50
N TYR A 37 -0.12 -6.13 -11.72
CA TYR A 37 0.64 -6.76 -12.80
C TYR A 37 2.17 -6.75 -12.58
N LYS A 38 2.66 -6.51 -11.35
CA LYS A 38 4.07 -6.64 -10.95
C LYS A 38 4.61 -8.07 -11.03
N GLY A 39 3.72 -9.07 -11.11
CA GLY A 39 4.05 -10.49 -11.25
C GLY A 39 4.63 -10.89 -12.62
N VAL A 40 4.35 -10.09 -13.66
CA VAL A 40 4.77 -10.34 -15.05
C VAL A 40 5.81 -9.30 -15.49
N VAL A 41 6.34 -9.41 -16.71
CA VAL A 41 7.37 -8.50 -17.26
C VAL A 41 6.75 -7.13 -17.63
N SER A 42 6.36 -6.36 -16.60
CA SER A 42 5.62 -5.10 -16.74
C SER A 42 6.46 -3.83 -16.60
N LYS A 43 7.79 -3.93 -16.46
CA LYS A 43 8.61 -2.78 -16.05
C LYS A 43 8.58 -1.64 -17.07
N GLU A 44 8.71 -1.97 -18.35
CA GLU A 44 8.61 -1.01 -19.45
C GLU A 44 7.20 -0.40 -19.53
N THR A 45 6.17 -1.23 -19.35
CA THR A 45 4.77 -0.79 -19.30
C THR A 45 4.54 0.22 -18.17
N PHE A 46 5.09 -0.02 -16.98
CA PHE A 46 5.01 0.92 -15.85
C PHE A 46 5.73 2.24 -16.14
N GLY A 47 6.88 2.19 -16.81
CA GLY A 47 7.59 3.38 -17.29
C GLY A 47 6.75 4.19 -18.28
N TYR A 48 6.14 3.53 -19.27
CA TYR A 48 5.25 4.17 -20.23
C TYR A 48 4.04 4.83 -19.57
N ILE A 49 3.37 4.11 -18.66
CA ILE A 49 2.22 4.62 -17.90
C ILE A 49 2.61 5.86 -17.08
N HIS A 50 3.74 5.80 -16.36
CA HIS A 50 4.25 6.92 -15.58
C HIS A 50 4.47 8.16 -16.45
N HIS A 51 5.14 7.99 -17.59
CA HIS A 51 5.38 9.10 -18.53
C HIS A 51 4.07 9.71 -19.05
N ARG A 52 3.10 8.88 -19.44
CA ARG A 52 1.78 9.36 -19.92
C ARG A 52 1.01 10.11 -18.83
N ILE A 53 1.00 9.60 -17.60
CA ILE A 53 0.37 10.27 -16.46
C ILE A 53 1.02 11.63 -16.21
N TRP A 54 2.36 11.69 -16.23
CA TRP A 54 3.08 12.95 -16.07
C TRP A 54 2.66 13.97 -17.14
N GLN A 55 2.54 13.57 -18.41
CA GLN A 55 2.06 14.45 -19.48
C GLN A 55 0.63 14.98 -19.21
N TYR A 56 -0.28 14.12 -18.76
CA TYR A 56 -1.65 14.54 -18.43
C TYR A 56 -1.70 15.49 -17.24
N LEU A 57 -0.95 15.21 -16.18
CA LEU A 57 -0.87 16.05 -14.99
C LEU A 57 -0.21 17.40 -15.29
N TRP A 58 0.80 17.42 -16.15
CA TRP A 58 1.44 18.66 -16.60
C TRP A 58 0.44 19.56 -17.36
N ARG A 59 -0.32 18.97 -18.30
CA ARG A 59 -1.38 19.69 -19.03
C ARG A 59 -2.47 20.19 -18.08
N TRP A 60 -2.89 19.35 -17.14
CA TRP A 60 -3.86 19.70 -16.10
C TRP A 60 -3.39 20.91 -15.28
N ALA A 61 -2.12 20.89 -14.83
CA ALA A 61 -1.53 21.97 -14.04
C ALA A 61 -1.36 23.27 -14.84
N LYS A 62 -0.90 23.19 -16.10
CA LYS A 62 -0.78 24.36 -16.99
C LYS A 62 -2.12 25.04 -17.25
N ARG A 63 -3.18 24.28 -17.53
CA ARG A 63 -4.50 24.83 -17.84
C ARG A 63 -5.07 25.66 -16.68
N ARG A 64 -4.75 25.30 -15.43
CA ARG A 64 -5.21 26.03 -14.24
C ARG A 64 -4.52 27.38 -14.05
N HIS A 65 -3.37 27.59 -14.68
CA HIS A 65 -2.54 28.78 -14.47
C HIS A 65 -2.03 29.34 -15.81
N PRO A 66 -2.92 29.85 -16.68
CA PRO A 66 -2.53 30.36 -18.00
C PRO A 66 -1.50 31.49 -17.92
N ASN A 67 -1.53 32.29 -16.85
CA ASN A 67 -0.65 33.44 -16.66
C ASN A 67 0.62 33.14 -15.84
N LYS A 68 0.89 31.87 -15.49
CA LYS A 68 2.08 31.48 -14.72
C LYS A 68 3.05 30.70 -15.60
N ASN A 69 4.35 30.96 -15.40
CA ASN A 69 5.38 30.25 -16.14
C ASN A 69 5.56 28.78 -15.67
N SER A 70 6.22 27.98 -16.50
CA SER A 70 6.48 26.56 -16.23
C SER A 70 7.26 26.32 -14.94
N LYS A 71 8.17 27.22 -14.56
CA LYS A 71 8.96 27.10 -13.32
C LYS A 71 8.08 27.20 -12.08
N TRP A 72 7.13 28.13 -12.09
CA TRP A 72 6.15 28.30 -11.01
C TRP A 72 5.22 27.08 -10.93
N ILE A 73 4.70 26.61 -12.06
CA ILE A 73 3.82 25.44 -12.13
C ILE A 73 4.52 24.20 -11.58
N ARG A 74 5.78 23.96 -12.00
CA ARG A 74 6.60 22.88 -11.45
C ARG A 74 6.70 23.00 -9.93
N LYS A 75 7.11 24.16 -9.40
CA LYS A 75 7.26 24.38 -7.95
C LYS A 75 5.95 24.19 -7.17
N ARG A 76 4.82 24.54 -7.77
CA ARG A 76 3.50 24.46 -7.12
C ARG A 76 2.94 23.04 -6.99
N TYR A 77 3.19 22.19 -7.99
CA TYR A 77 2.54 20.88 -8.13
C TYR A 77 3.49 19.68 -8.04
N PHE A 78 4.76 19.88 -8.35
CA PHE A 78 5.77 18.83 -8.41
C PHE A 78 6.89 19.11 -7.39
N LYS A 79 7.09 18.17 -6.48
CA LYS A 79 8.08 18.25 -5.39
C LYS A 79 9.26 17.31 -5.65
N THR A 80 10.36 17.57 -4.97
CA THR A 80 11.50 16.65 -4.89
C THR A 80 11.30 15.72 -3.70
N ILE A 81 11.02 14.45 -3.96
CA ILE A 81 10.76 13.44 -2.92
C ILE A 81 11.67 12.26 -3.19
N LYS A 82 12.45 11.83 -2.18
CA LYS A 82 13.41 10.71 -2.28
C LYS A 82 14.29 10.79 -3.55
N GLY A 83 14.77 11.99 -3.89
CA GLY A 83 15.60 12.25 -5.08
C GLY A 83 14.84 12.50 -6.40
N ASN A 84 13.54 12.19 -6.48
CA ASN A 84 12.73 12.43 -7.68
C ASN A 84 12.13 13.85 -7.69
N ARG A 85 12.66 14.71 -8.56
CA ARG A 85 12.31 16.14 -8.72
C ARG A 85 10.95 16.43 -9.39
N TRP A 86 10.30 15.41 -9.94
CA TRP A 86 9.05 15.52 -10.70
C TRP A 86 7.92 14.71 -10.05
N THR A 87 7.88 14.70 -8.72
CA THR A 87 6.88 13.95 -7.97
C THR A 87 5.64 14.81 -7.75
N PHE A 88 4.50 14.43 -8.36
CA PHE A 88 3.24 15.13 -8.15
C PHE A 88 2.73 14.91 -6.72
N ALA A 89 2.73 15.96 -5.90
CA ALA A 89 2.47 15.86 -4.47
C ALA A 89 1.97 17.19 -3.87
N CYS A 90 1.16 17.10 -2.82
CA CYS A 90 0.71 18.25 -2.03
C CYS A 90 0.91 17.98 -0.54
N THR A 91 0.89 19.04 0.27
CA THR A 91 0.79 18.92 1.73
C THR A 91 -0.69 18.91 2.10
N THR A 92 -1.10 17.99 2.96
CA THR A 92 -2.45 17.83 3.53
C THR A 92 -2.32 17.71 5.05
N SER A 93 -3.40 17.87 5.80
CA SER A 93 -3.40 17.69 7.26
C SER A 93 -4.04 16.35 7.63
N ASP A 94 -3.50 15.68 8.64
CA ASP A 94 -4.15 14.51 9.23
C ASP A 94 -5.31 14.93 10.16
N ARG A 95 -6.07 13.93 10.67
CA ARG A 95 -7.18 14.18 11.62
C ARG A 95 -6.75 14.86 12.92
N ARG A 96 -5.45 14.89 13.22
CA ARG A 96 -4.83 15.52 14.40
C ARG A 96 -4.18 16.87 14.05
N GLY A 97 -4.41 17.39 12.84
CA GLY A 97 -3.89 18.69 12.38
C GLY A 97 -2.41 18.68 12.00
N ARG A 98 -1.75 17.52 11.92
CA ARG A 98 -0.34 17.43 11.54
C ARG A 98 -0.19 17.43 10.03
N ASP A 99 0.79 18.18 9.55
CA ASP A 99 1.15 18.22 8.14
C ASP A 99 1.65 16.85 7.66
N LYS A 100 1.07 16.40 6.56
CA LYS A 100 1.38 15.14 5.88
C LYS A 100 1.56 15.40 4.40
N GLU A 101 2.58 14.79 3.81
CA GLU A 101 2.76 14.84 2.37
C GLU A 101 1.91 13.77 1.68
N LEU A 102 1.01 14.19 0.81
CA LEU A 102 0.22 13.31 -0.05
C LEU A 102 0.90 13.23 -1.42
N VAL A 103 1.35 12.03 -1.77
CA VAL A 103 2.18 11.77 -2.94
C VAL A 103 1.44 10.88 -3.93
N LEU A 104 1.53 11.20 -5.23
CA LEU A 104 1.04 10.32 -6.27
C LEU A 104 1.90 9.04 -6.33
N TYR A 105 1.25 7.88 -6.40
CA TYR A 105 1.90 6.58 -6.47
C TYR A 105 2.84 6.49 -7.68
N GLN A 106 4.12 6.22 -7.41
CA GLN A 106 5.15 6.13 -8.43
C GLN A 106 5.15 4.72 -9.06
N ILE A 107 4.24 4.49 -10.01
CA ILE A 107 4.08 3.16 -10.65
C ILE A 107 5.36 2.67 -11.35
N ALA A 108 6.18 3.57 -11.90
CA ALA A 108 7.48 3.21 -12.47
C ALA A 108 8.46 2.64 -11.43
N SER A 109 8.30 2.98 -10.15
CA SER A 109 9.13 2.49 -9.04
C SER A 109 8.66 1.15 -8.50
N THR A 110 7.50 0.63 -8.94
CA THR A 110 7.03 -0.71 -8.55
C THR A 110 8.07 -1.76 -8.95
N ALA A 111 8.51 -2.56 -7.98
CA ALA A 111 9.44 -3.66 -8.20
C ALA A 111 8.70 -4.81 -8.91
N ILE A 112 9.40 -5.48 -9.83
CA ILE A 112 8.87 -6.69 -10.47
C ILE A 112 9.11 -7.86 -9.52
N GLU A 113 8.04 -8.56 -9.17
CA GLU A 113 8.03 -9.66 -8.21
C GLU A 113 7.61 -10.94 -8.91
N ARG A 114 8.59 -11.71 -9.40
CA ARG A 114 8.30 -12.97 -10.10
C ARG A 114 7.79 -14.02 -9.13
N HIS A 115 6.78 -14.77 -9.56
CA HIS A 115 6.39 -15.99 -8.87
C HIS A 115 7.58 -16.97 -8.82
N ILE A 116 7.89 -17.47 -7.63
CA ILE A 116 8.93 -18.48 -7.43
C ILE A 116 8.23 -19.81 -7.24
N LYS A 117 8.47 -20.79 -8.12
CA LYS A 117 7.89 -22.14 -7.99
C LYS A 117 8.27 -22.79 -6.65
N VAL A 118 7.44 -23.70 -6.17
CA VAL A 118 7.83 -24.61 -5.08
C VAL A 118 8.99 -25.48 -5.58
N LYS A 119 9.94 -25.83 -4.71
CA LYS A 119 11.11 -26.61 -5.08
C LYS A 119 10.71 -28.08 -5.22
N GLY A 120 10.71 -28.61 -6.44
CA GLY A 120 10.36 -30.00 -6.72
C GLY A 120 9.03 -30.39 -6.06
N ASP A 121 9.04 -31.53 -5.38
CA ASP A 121 7.88 -32.10 -4.68
C ASP A 121 7.86 -31.73 -3.20
N ALA A 122 8.48 -30.61 -2.81
CA ALA A 122 8.45 -30.12 -1.43
C ALA A 122 6.99 -30.04 -0.93
N SER A 123 6.69 -30.77 0.13
CA SER A 123 5.39 -30.75 0.81
C SER A 123 5.44 -29.78 2.00
N PRO A 124 4.39 -28.96 2.24
CA PRO A 124 4.25 -28.15 3.46
C PRO A 124 4.31 -28.97 4.75
N ASP A 125 3.88 -30.23 4.69
CA ASP A 125 3.77 -31.12 5.85
C ASP A 125 5.06 -31.89 6.15
N ASP A 126 6.11 -31.71 5.35
CA ASP A 126 7.42 -32.32 5.59
C ASP A 126 8.17 -31.56 6.69
N PRO A 127 8.39 -32.16 7.87
CA PRO A 127 9.07 -31.48 8.98
C PRO A 127 10.50 -31.07 8.64
N SER A 128 11.17 -31.78 7.74
CA SER A 128 12.54 -31.47 7.30
C SER A 128 12.62 -30.18 6.47
N LEU A 129 11.50 -29.76 5.88
CA LEU A 129 11.38 -28.56 5.05
C LEU A 129 10.81 -27.35 5.79
N ARG A 130 10.65 -27.43 7.11
CA ARG A 130 10.05 -26.35 7.92
C ARG A 130 10.70 -24.98 7.66
N GLU A 131 12.03 -24.91 7.67
CA GLU A 131 12.76 -23.66 7.42
C GLU A 131 12.53 -23.11 6.00
N TYR A 132 12.43 -24.00 5.00
CA TYR A 132 12.12 -23.63 3.62
C TYR A 132 10.74 -22.98 3.53
N TRP A 133 9.73 -23.59 4.15
CA TRP A 133 8.36 -23.08 4.17
C TRP A 133 8.22 -21.79 4.98
N GLU A 134 8.83 -21.70 6.16
CA GLU A 134 8.84 -20.47 6.96
C GLU A 134 9.41 -19.29 6.16
N LYS A 135 10.58 -19.47 5.53
CA LYS A 135 11.19 -18.43 4.67
C LYS A 135 10.29 -18.07 3.49
N ARG A 136 9.62 -19.06 2.89
CA ARG A 136 8.70 -18.86 1.76
C ARG A 136 7.45 -18.08 2.16
N HIS A 137 6.82 -18.42 3.30
CA HIS A 137 5.67 -17.70 3.85
C HIS A 137 6.03 -16.27 4.25
N GLN A 138 7.17 -16.06 4.90
CA GLN A 138 7.66 -14.70 5.22
C GLN A 138 7.88 -13.87 3.96
N LYS A 139 8.49 -14.44 2.92
CA LYS A 139 8.71 -13.75 1.65
C LYS A 139 7.40 -13.38 0.96
N LEU A 140 6.42 -14.30 0.97
CA LEU A 140 5.08 -14.02 0.44
C LEU A 140 4.35 -12.95 1.27
N GLY A 141 4.52 -12.96 2.58
CA GLY A 141 3.92 -11.94 3.44
C GLY A 141 4.42 -10.55 3.13
N LYS A 142 5.73 -10.39 2.90
CA LYS A 142 6.35 -9.12 2.52
C LYS A 142 5.81 -8.51 1.22
N THR A 143 5.14 -9.29 0.36
CA THR A 143 4.54 -8.78 -0.88
C THR A 143 3.06 -8.41 -0.75
N ARG A 144 2.40 -8.84 0.33
CA ARG A 144 0.96 -8.63 0.58
C ARG A 144 0.66 -7.27 1.20
N PHE A 145 1.56 -6.75 2.04
CA PHE A 145 1.50 -5.38 2.53
C PHE A 145 2.51 -4.50 1.81
N ASP A 146 2.08 -3.30 1.41
CA ASP A 146 2.99 -2.30 0.85
C ASP A 146 4.06 -1.93 1.88
N LYS A 147 5.33 -1.92 1.48
CA LYS A 147 6.44 -1.49 2.34
C LYS A 147 6.21 -0.06 2.85
N ASP A 148 6.67 0.23 4.07
CA ASP A 148 6.50 1.51 4.77
C ASP A 148 5.03 1.86 5.10
N THR A 149 4.11 0.90 5.04
CA THR A 149 2.73 1.08 5.55
C THR A 149 2.59 0.58 6.98
N LYS A 150 1.62 1.15 7.70
CA LYS A 150 1.25 0.72 9.05
C LYS A 150 1.00 -0.79 9.14
N LEU A 151 0.30 -1.36 8.16
CA LEU A 151 0.00 -2.80 8.11
C LEU A 151 1.27 -3.63 7.96
N PHE A 152 2.24 -3.18 7.16
CA PHE A 152 3.53 -3.83 7.01
C PHE A 152 4.32 -3.81 8.32
N THR A 153 4.39 -2.65 8.99
CA THR A 153 5.09 -2.51 10.28
C THR A 153 4.51 -3.43 11.35
N ILE A 154 3.18 -3.53 11.45
CA ILE A 154 2.53 -4.44 12.39
C ILE A 154 2.94 -5.89 12.12
N ALA A 155 2.90 -6.33 10.85
CA ALA A 155 3.29 -7.69 10.48
C ALA A 155 4.77 -7.98 10.77
N GLU A 156 5.64 -7.00 10.58
CA GLU A 156 7.07 -7.08 10.88
C GLU A 156 7.35 -7.18 12.38
N ASN A 157 6.65 -6.38 13.20
CA ASN A 157 6.76 -6.39 14.66
C ASN A 157 6.45 -7.77 15.28
N GLN A 158 5.48 -8.49 14.72
CA GLN A 158 5.11 -9.84 15.16
C GLN A 158 5.83 -10.97 14.37
N GLY A 159 6.91 -10.64 13.67
CA GLY A 159 7.74 -11.65 12.98
C GLY A 159 7.01 -12.42 11.88
N TRP A 160 5.97 -11.83 11.27
CA TRP A 160 5.13 -12.43 10.24
C TRP A 160 4.34 -13.68 10.68
N LYS A 161 4.17 -13.87 11.98
CA LYS A 161 3.37 -14.96 12.58
C LYS A 161 2.13 -14.39 13.26
N CYS A 162 1.10 -15.21 13.36
CA CYS A 162 -0.06 -14.91 14.20
C CYS A 162 0.32 -15.17 15.66
N PRO A 163 0.20 -14.18 16.57
CA PRO A 163 0.59 -14.34 17.98
C PRO A 163 -0.28 -15.34 18.75
N GLU A 164 -1.49 -15.63 18.27
CA GLU A 164 -2.43 -16.55 18.95
C GLU A 164 -2.15 -18.02 18.65
N CYS A 165 -1.90 -18.36 17.38
CA CYS A 165 -1.68 -19.76 16.97
C CYS A 165 -0.22 -20.08 16.63
N GLY A 166 0.65 -19.08 16.48
CA GLY A 166 2.05 -19.25 16.10
C GLY A 166 2.30 -19.55 14.61
N GLU A 167 1.24 -19.80 13.84
CA GLU A 167 1.33 -20.09 12.41
C GLU A 167 1.70 -18.83 11.59
N PRO A 168 2.28 -18.99 10.39
CA PRO A 168 2.51 -17.87 9.48
C PRO A 168 1.21 -17.12 9.18
N LEU A 169 1.28 -15.78 9.14
CA LEU A 169 0.10 -14.96 8.85
C LEU A 169 -0.56 -15.32 7.51
N PHE A 170 0.27 -15.65 6.51
CA PHE A 170 -0.19 -15.99 5.17
C PHE A 170 -0.12 -17.50 4.94
N ASN A 171 -0.98 -18.23 5.65
CA ASN A 171 -1.21 -19.67 5.51
C ASN A 171 -2.42 -20.00 4.61
N GLY A 172 -3.18 -18.99 4.17
CA GLY A 172 -4.38 -19.16 3.34
C GLY A 172 -5.66 -18.63 4.00
N GLU A 173 -5.63 -18.40 5.31
CA GLU A 173 -6.74 -17.80 6.05
C GLU A 173 -6.83 -16.28 5.84
N GLU A 174 -8.03 -15.74 6.06
CA GLU A 174 -8.25 -14.29 6.13
C GLU A 174 -7.60 -13.69 7.38
N ILE A 175 -7.06 -12.48 7.25
CA ILE A 175 -6.34 -11.78 8.31
C ILE A 175 -7.11 -10.50 8.67
N GLU A 176 -7.25 -10.25 9.97
CA GLU A 176 -7.85 -9.04 10.53
C GLU A 176 -6.86 -8.36 11.48
N THR A 177 -6.85 -7.03 11.53
CA THR A 177 -6.03 -6.27 12.48
C THR A 177 -6.83 -6.03 13.76
N HIS A 178 -6.22 -6.37 14.89
CA HIS A 178 -6.80 -6.30 16.23
C HIS A 178 -6.04 -5.30 17.10
N HIS A 179 -6.75 -4.59 17.97
CA HIS A 179 -6.17 -3.75 19.03
C HIS A 179 -5.88 -4.59 20.28
N ILE A 180 -4.63 -4.57 20.75
CA ILE A 180 -4.22 -5.31 21.96
C ILE A 180 -4.94 -4.73 23.19
N ALA A 181 -4.77 -3.42 23.42
CA ALA A 181 -5.59 -2.64 24.34
C ALA A 181 -6.76 -2.03 23.56
N LEU A 182 -7.98 -2.27 24.05
CA LEU A 182 -9.20 -1.82 23.39
C LEU A 182 -9.28 -0.30 23.35
N VAL A 183 -9.83 0.25 22.27
CA VAL A 183 -10.05 1.70 22.12
C VAL A 183 -10.92 2.25 23.28
N ALA A 184 -11.88 1.47 23.76
CA ALA A 184 -12.74 1.84 24.89
C ALA A 184 -11.98 1.99 26.22
N GLU A 185 -10.81 1.35 26.36
CA GLU A 185 -9.94 1.40 27.55
C GLU A 185 -8.75 2.36 27.35
N GLY A 186 -8.83 3.22 26.33
CA GLY A 186 -7.77 4.19 26.01
C GLY A 186 -6.69 3.65 25.06
N GLY A 187 -6.90 2.47 24.48
CA GLY A 187 -5.98 1.88 23.50
C GLY A 187 -5.80 2.76 22.26
N THR A 188 -4.56 2.97 21.85
CA THR A 188 -4.22 3.83 20.71
C THR A 188 -4.21 3.05 19.39
N ASP A 189 -4.26 3.79 18.28
CA ASP A 189 -4.05 3.26 16.94
C ASP A 189 -2.55 3.16 16.58
N ASP A 190 -1.64 3.09 17.55
CA ASP A 190 -0.22 3.00 17.26
C ASP A 190 0.18 1.57 16.88
N THR A 191 1.26 1.41 16.10
CA THR A 191 1.71 0.09 15.60
C THR A 191 2.11 -0.88 16.72
N GLU A 192 2.39 -0.35 17.91
CA GLU A 192 2.71 -1.12 19.11
C GLU A 192 1.46 -1.72 19.77
N ASN A 193 0.29 -1.11 19.58
CA ASN A 193 -0.99 -1.56 20.15
C ASN A 193 -1.82 -2.37 19.15
N LEU A 194 -1.26 -2.73 17.99
CA LEU A 194 -1.96 -3.42 16.93
C LEU A 194 -1.25 -4.72 16.57
N GLN A 195 -2.04 -5.76 16.30
CA GLN A 195 -1.55 -7.05 15.85
C GLN A 195 -2.43 -7.60 14.73
N HIS A 196 -1.85 -8.36 13.79
CA HIS A 196 -2.62 -9.09 12.79
C HIS A 196 -2.90 -10.51 13.28
N LEU A 197 -4.16 -10.89 13.22
CA LEU A 197 -4.64 -12.22 13.61
C LEU A 197 -5.33 -12.87 12.41
N HIS A 198 -5.27 -14.20 12.33
CA HIS A 198 -6.21 -14.92 11.48
C HIS A 198 -7.63 -14.68 11.97
N LYS A 199 -8.61 -14.65 11.06
CA LYS A 199 -10.02 -14.38 11.39
C LYS A 199 -10.57 -15.34 12.44
N ALA A 200 -10.13 -16.59 12.43
CA ALA A 200 -10.48 -17.56 13.47
C ALA A 200 -9.89 -17.20 14.83
N CYS A 201 -8.61 -16.86 14.88
CA CYS A 201 -7.91 -16.40 16.10
C CYS A 201 -8.52 -15.10 16.65
N HIS A 202 -8.83 -14.13 15.77
CA HIS A 202 -9.47 -12.88 16.17
C HIS A 202 -10.81 -13.12 16.88
N LYS A 203 -11.63 -14.05 16.37
CA LYS A 203 -12.88 -14.46 17.03
C LYS A 203 -12.65 -15.13 18.39
N GLN A 204 -11.58 -15.90 18.55
CA GLN A 204 -11.23 -16.53 19.83
C GLN A 204 -10.86 -15.48 20.87
N VAL A 205 -10.02 -14.50 20.50
CA VAL A 205 -9.62 -13.40 21.38
C VAL A 205 -10.83 -12.61 21.89
N HIS A 206 -11.74 -12.22 20.99
CA HIS A 206 -12.97 -11.52 21.38
C HIS A 206 -13.85 -12.34 22.33
N LYS A 207 -13.98 -13.66 22.11
CA LYS A 207 -14.74 -14.54 23.01
C LYS A 207 -14.12 -14.62 24.40
N THR A 208 -12.79 -14.66 24.49
CA THR A 208 -12.07 -14.74 25.77
C THR A 208 -12.17 -13.42 26.54
N GLN A 209 -12.00 -12.27 25.88
CA GLN A 209 -12.12 -10.95 26.51
C GLN A 209 -13.52 -10.68 27.07
N VAL A 210 -14.58 -11.12 26.37
CA VAL A 210 -15.96 -11.03 26.88
C VAL A 210 -16.15 -11.85 28.16
N LYS A 211 -15.55 -13.04 28.25
CA LYS A 211 -15.62 -13.88 29.46
C LYS A 211 -14.90 -13.26 30.66
N THR A 212 -13.79 -12.56 30.43
CA THR A 212 -13.02 -11.91 31.50
C THR A 212 -13.74 -10.68 32.07
N ARG A 213 -14.59 -10.00 31.28
CA ARG A 213 -15.41 -8.85 31.71
C ARG A 213 -16.70 -9.22 32.45
N LEU A 214 -17.15 -10.46 32.34
CA LEU A 214 -18.36 -10.98 32.98
C LEU A 214 -18.08 -11.66 34.34
N LYS A 215 -16.84 -11.58 34.83
CA LYS A 215 -16.44 -11.96 36.19
C LYS A 215 -16.10 -10.70 36.97
#